data_AF-A0AAV8XLC2-F1
#
_entry.id   AF-A0AAV8XLC2-F1
#
_cell.length_a   1.000
_cell.length_b   1.000
_cell.length_c   1.000
_cell.angle_alpha   90.00
_cell.angle_beta   90.00
_cell.angle_gamma   90.00
#
_symmetry.space_group_name_H-M   'P 1'
#
loop_
_entity.id
_entity.type
_entity.pdbx_description
1 polymer ?
#
loop_
_entity_poly.entity_id
_entity_poly.type
_entity_poly.pdbx_seq_one_letter_code
_entity_poly.pdbx_strand_id
1 'polypeptide(L)'
;ISSRNTQNTTICSQCTPSQEVCLKIQEDEKPKCVNILDKNDPTGCGGLCQINTHFCQILDLKLRIYQCSPLINTLKCPNDTFNCGNRCISEVKRCDGVIHCSNWSDEENCACNLETHFQCGNSTSCLEKSKKCDRKVDCWDKSDEINCGKTSNCLAGEIPCFNGQCIPRDHLCDEKFDCTDKTDEPEACQT
;
A
#
# COMPACT_ATOMS: atom_id res chain seq x y z
N ILE A 1 -46.88 9.68 6.06
CA ILE A 1 -45.84 9.83 5.03
C ILE A 1 -44.80 10.81 5.55
N SER A 2 -43.56 10.30 5.69
CA SER A 2 -42.26 10.98 5.82
C SER A 2 -42.14 12.34 6.54
N SER A 3 -41.61 12.33 7.76
CA SER A 3 -40.96 13.51 8.38
C SER A 3 -40.00 13.05 9.50
N ARG A 4 -39.04 12.18 9.16
CA ARG A 4 -37.93 11.79 10.04
C ARG A 4 -36.67 11.61 9.19
N ASN A 5 -36.06 12.70 8.71
CA ASN A 5 -34.67 12.64 8.22
C ASN A 5 -33.97 14.00 7.93
N THR A 6 -34.39 15.11 8.57
CA THR A 6 -33.80 16.43 8.33
C THR A 6 -32.73 16.87 9.34
N GLN A 7 -32.39 16.03 10.33
CA GLN A 7 -31.35 16.35 11.33
C GLN A 7 -30.04 15.55 11.18
N ASN A 8 -30.06 14.42 10.47
CA ASN A 8 -28.84 13.65 10.19
C ASN A 8 -28.08 14.21 8.98
N THR A 9 -28.75 14.97 8.12
CA THR A 9 -28.22 15.53 6.88
C THR A 9 -27.37 16.79 7.07
N THR A 10 -27.61 17.57 8.13
CA THR A 10 -26.98 18.90 8.32
C THR A 10 -25.62 18.85 9.03
N ILE A 11 -25.36 17.82 9.85
CA ILE A 11 -24.14 17.76 10.68
C ILE A 11 -22.95 17.28 9.84
N CYS A 12 -23.10 16.18 9.11
CA CYS A 12 -22.00 15.63 8.29
C CYS A 12 -21.69 16.48 7.05
N SER A 13 -22.65 17.24 6.53
CA SER A 13 -22.42 18.15 5.40
C SER A 13 -21.50 19.32 5.74
N GLN A 14 -21.23 19.56 7.03
CA GLN A 14 -20.38 20.64 7.52
C GLN A 14 -18.95 20.18 7.84
N CYS A 15 -18.63 18.89 7.72
CA CYS A 15 -17.29 18.42 8.01
C CYS A 15 -16.29 18.99 7.00
N THR A 16 -15.15 19.45 7.50
CA THR A 16 -14.10 20.05 6.69
C THR A 16 -13.45 18.98 5.80
N PRO A 17 -13.50 19.12 4.46
CA PRO A 17 -12.92 18.13 3.56
C PRO A 17 -11.44 17.91 3.87
N SER A 18 -11.02 16.64 3.89
CA SER A 18 -9.63 16.23 4.14
C SER A 18 -9.06 16.52 5.54
N GLN A 19 -9.83 17.14 6.43
CA GLN A 19 -9.43 17.36 7.84
C GLN A 19 -10.33 16.59 8.82
N GLU A 20 -11.59 16.40 8.46
CA GLU A 20 -12.59 15.74 9.29
C GLU A 20 -13.28 14.60 8.54
N VAL A 21 -13.71 13.60 9.29
CA VAL A 21 -14.54 12.49 8.82
C VAL A 21 -15.83 12.44 9.63
N CYS A 22 -16.97 12.19 8.97
CA CYS A 22 -18.22 12.04 9.71
C CYS A 22 -18.36 10.62 10.22
N LEU A 23 -18.15 10.43 11.53
CA LEU A 23 -18.10 9.12 12.15
C LEU A 23 -19.28 8.91 13.10
N LYS A 24 -19.88 7.73 13.01
CA LYS A 24 -20.83 7.20 13.99
C LYS A 24 -20.07 6.28 14.96
N ILE A 25 -19.80 6.76 16.17
CA ILE A 25 -18.95 6.06 17.16
C ILE A 25 -19.72 4.95 17.90
N GLN A 26 -21.01 5.16 18.15
CA GLN A 26 -21.90 4.20 18.83
C GLN A 26 -23.22 4.06 18.06
N GLU A 27 -23.88 2.91 18.17
CA GLU A 27 -25.12 2.62 17.44
C GLU A 27 -26.27 3.59 17.78
N ASP A 28 -26.32 4.05 19.03
CA ASP A 28 -27.36 4.96 19.54
C ASP A 28 -27.00 6.45 19.39
N GLU A 29 -25.77 6.76 18.98
CA GLU A 29 -25.34 8.14 18.78
C GLU A 29 -25.57 8.64 17.35
N LYS A 30 -25.80 9.96 17.22
CA LYS A 30 -25.79 10.64 15.93
C LYS A 30 -24.34 10.75 15.41
N PRO A 31 -24.11 10.63 14.09
CA PRO A 31 -22.78 10.83 13.52
C PRO A 31 -22.32 12.27 13.72
N LYS A 32 -21.02 12.45 13.95
CA LYS A 32 -20.37 13.75 14.24
C LYS A 32 -19.12 13.89 13.39
N CYS A 33 -18.73 15.12 13.07
CA CYS A 33 -17.43 15.40 12.46
C CYS A 33 -16.34 15.17 13.51
N VAL A 34 -15.34 14.38 13.14
CA VAL A 34 -14.20 14.05 13.99
C VAL A 34 -12.94 14.31 13.19
N ASN A 35 -11.95 14.94 13.83
CA ASN A 35 -10.66 15.22 13.19
C ASN A 35 -9.93 13.93 12.84
N ILE A 36 -9.37 13.91 11.64
CA ILE A 36 -8.46 12.86 11.19
C ILE A 36 -7.18 12.95 12.00
N LEU A 37 -6.84 11.87 12.70
CA LEU A 37 -5.63 11.72 13.50
C LEU A 37 -4.46 11.19 12.66
N ASP A 38 -4.75 10.29 11.72
CA ASP A 38 -3.77 9.72 10.80
C ASP A 38 -4.35 9.60 9.39
N LYS A 39 -3.82 10.40 8.46
CA LYS A 39 -4.21 10.40 7.04
C LYS A 39 -3.81 9.12 6.30
N ASN A 40 -2.86 8.36 6.85
CA ASN A 40 -2.41 7.08 6.32
C ASN A 40 -3.04 5.91 7.08
N ASP A 41 -4.04 6.17 7.92
CA ASP A 41 -4.69 5.14 8.72
C ASP A 41 -5.21 3.99 7.84
N PRO A 42 -4.73 2.77 8.08
CA PRO A 42 -5.08 1.61 7.26
C PRO A 42 -6.57 1.27 7.38
N THR A 43 -7.21 1.55 8.53
CA THR A 43 -8.61 1.20 8.74
C THR A 43 -9.58 1.99 7.86
N GLY A 44 -9.14 3.14 7.31
CA GLY A 44 -9.89 4.00 6.38
C GLY A 44 -10.70 5.12 7.05
N CYS A 45 -10.61 5.28 8.37
CA CYS A 45 -11.37 6.26 9.17
C CYS A 45 -10.47 7.34 9.80
N GLY A 46 -9.29 7.56 9.23
CA GLY A 46 -8.41 8.64 9.67
C GLY A 46 -7.80 8.43 11.06
N GLY A 47 -7.64 7.19 11.51
CA GLY A 47 -7.01 6.81 12.77
C GLY A 47 -8.01 6.68 13.92
N LEU A 48 -9.31 6.70 13.61
CA LEU A 48 -10.38 6.71 14.61
C LEU A 48 -10.92 5.33 14.96
N CYS A 49 -10.61 4.31 14.16
CA CYS A 49 -10.94 2.92 14.48
C CYS A 49 -9.74 2.23 15.13
N GLN A 50 -10.03 1.29 16.02
CA GLN A 50 -8.99 0.47 16.61
C GLN A 50 -8.32 -0.39 15.53
N ILE A 51 -7.00 -0.23 15.39
CA ILE A 51 -6.16 -1.02 14.49
C ILE A 51 -6.33 -2.51 14.83
N ASN A 52 -6.42 -3.37 13.81
CA ASN A 52 -6.57 -4.83 13.91
C ASN A 52 -7.85 -5.37 14.57
N THR A 53 -8.72 -4.53 15.13
CA THR A 53 -10.02 -4.98 15.67
C THR A 53 -11.22 -4.40 14.95
N HIS A 54 -11.07 -3.26 14.28
CA HIS A 54 -12.16 -2.58 13.57
C HIS A 54 -11.74 -2.14 12.16
N PHE A 55 -12.74 -1.98 11.29
CA PHE A 55 -12.59 -1.36 9.99
C PHE A 55 -13.57 -0.20 9.83
N CYS A 56 -13.25 0.72 8.92
CA CYS A 56 -14.13 1.82 8.57
C CYS A 56 -15.21 1.35 7.60
N GLN A 57 -16.42 1.12 8.10
CA GLN A 57 -17.59 0.80 7.30
C GLN A 57 -18.25 2.08 6.78
N ILE A 58 -18.58 2.12 5.49
CA ILE A 58 -19.39 3.21 4.93
C ILE A 58 -20.87 2.91 5.19
N LEU A 59 -21.55 3.79 5.94
CA LEU A 59 -22.98 3.71 6.21
C LEU A 59 -23.82 4.44 5.15
N ASP A 60 -23.34 5.61 4.69
CA ASP A 60 -24.00 6.39 3.65
C ASP A 60 -22.95 6.99 2.71
N LEU A 61 -22.97 6.56 1.46
CA LEU A 61 -22.01 6.99 0.44
C LEU A 61 -22.25 8.44 -0.02
N LYS A 62 -23.50 8.93 0.02
CA LYS A 62 -23.86 10.29 -0.41
C LYS A 62 -23.47 11.31 0.66
N LEU A 63 -23.65 10.95 1.93
CA LEU A 63 -23.36 11.81 3.07
C LEU A 63 -21.97 11.56 3.67
N ARG A 64 -21.19 10.62 3.11
CA ARG A 64 -19.87 10.18 3.60
C ARG A 64 -19.90 9.91 5.12
N ILE A 65 -20.85 9.09 5.54
CA ILE A 65 -20.99 8.68 6.94
C ILE A 65 -20.29 7.35 7.10
N TYR A 66 -19.39 7.28 8.08
CA TYR A 66 -18.59 6.10 8.39
C TYR A 66 -18.91 5.58 9.79
N GLN A 67 -18.61 4.32 10.05
CA GLN A 67 -18.70 3.69 11.37
C GLN A 67 -17.54 2.73 11.56
N CYS A 68 -16.97 2.70 12.77
CA CYS A 68 -16.03 1.64 13.13
C CYS A 68 -16.82 0.37 13.39
N SER A 69 -16.65 -0.62 12.52
CA SER A 69 -17.29 -1.91 12.64
C SER A 69 -16.25 -2.96 13.01
N PRO A 70 -16.57 -3.89 13.92
CA PRO A 70 -15.62 -4.91 14.33
C PRO A 70 -15.22 -5.79 13.13
N LEU A 71 -13.96 -6.20 13.09
CA LEU A 71 -13.45 -7.20 12.16
C LEU A 71 -13.98 -8.57 12.57
N ILE A 72 -15.23 -8.85 12.23
CA ILE A 72 -15.82 -10.16 12.49
C ILE A 72 -15.32 -11.11 11.40
N ASN A 73 -14.48 -12.09 11.77
CA ASN A 73 -13.95 -13.10 10.85
C ASN A 73 -15.00 -14.15 10.41
N THR A 74 -16.28 -13.74 10.33
CA THR A 74 -17.43 -14.56 9.93
C THR A 74 -17.92 -14.28 8.52
N LEU A 75 -17.30 -13.31 7.82
CA LEU A 75 -17.57 -13.08 6.40
C LEU A 75 -17.23 -14.34 5.61
N LYS A 76 -18.25 -15.04 5.13
CA LYS A 76 -18.07 -16.18 4.22
C LYS A 76 -17.82 -15.66 2.83
N CYS A 77 -16.57 -15.72 2.42
CA CYS A 77 -16.16 -15.37 1.06
C CYS A 77 -16.46 -16.52 0.08
N PRO A 78 -16.86 -16.22 -1.17
CA PRO A 78 -16.95 -17.22 -2.23
C PRO A 78 -15.64 -17.99 -2.43
N ASN A 79 -15.71 -19.13 -3.11
CA ASN A 79 -14.49 -19.83 -3.54
C ASN A 79 -13.62 -18.90 -4.42
N ASP A 80 -12.30 -19.09 -4.38
CA ASP A 80 -11.29 -18.29 -5.09
C ASP A 80 -11.17 -16.82 -4.62
N THR A 81 -11.67 -16.51 -3.42
CA THR A 81 -11.51 -15.19 -2.79
C THR A 81 -10.93 -15.28 -1.38
N PHE A 82 -10.01 -14.36 -1.07
CA PHE A 82 -9.39 -14.20 0.23
C PHE A 82 -10.25 -13.29 1.12
N ASN A 83 -10.38 -13.66 2.39
CA ASN A 83 -11.14 -12.90 3.37
C ASN A 83 -10.23 -11.94 4.16
N CYS A 84 -10.36 -10.63 3.91
CA CYS A 84 -9.71 -9.58 4.68
C CYS A 84 -10.32 -9.39 6.10
N GLY A 85 -11.33 -10.19 6.47
CA GLY A 85 -12.17 -10.04 7.66
C GLY A 85 -13.46 -9.25 7.37
N ASN A 86 -13.34 -8.09 6.72
CA ASN A 86 -14.48 -7.19 6.42
C ASN A 86 -14.89 -7.15 4.94
N ARG A 87 -14.06 -7.72 4.06
CA ARG A 87 -14.24 -7.73 2.61
C ARG A 87 -13.57 -8.98 2.02
N CYS A 88 -14.10 -9.45 0.90
CA CYS A 88 -13.45 -10.44 0.07
C CYS A 88 -12.69 -9.77 -1.07
N ILE A 89 -11.46 -10.20 -1.30
CA ILE A 89 -10.66 -9.88 -2.49
C ILE A 89 -10.39 -11.16 -3.28
N SER A 90 -9.96 -11.06 -4.53
CA SER A 90 -9.59 -12.27 -5.28
C SER A 90 -8.32 -12.90 -4.70
N GLU A 91 -8.21 -14.23 -4.68
CA GLU A 91 -6.99 -14.91 -4.22
C GLU A 91 -5.72 -14.48 -4.98
N VAL A 92 -5.83 -14.07 -6.26
CA VAL A 92 -4.69 -13.56 -7.03
C VAL A 92 -4.16 -12.22 -6.54
N LYS A 93 -4.94 -11.52 -5.72
CA LYS A 93 -4.59 -10.24 -5.09
C LYS A 93 -3.96 -10.43 -3.71
N ARG A 94 -3.79 -11.67 -3.27
CA ARG A 94 -3.09 -11.99 -2.03
C ARG A 94 -1.61 -12.11 -2.36
N CYS A 95 -0.76 -11.45 -1.59
CA CYS A 95 0.69 -11.45 -1.72
C CYS A 95 1.20 -10.84 -3.04
N ASP A 96 0.41 -9.99 -3.68
CA ASP A 96 0.68 -9.47 -5.02
C ASP A 96 1.52 -8.19 -5.03
N GLY A 97 1.98 -7.74 -3.85
CA GLY A 97 2.78 -6.53 -3.71
C GLY A 97 1.94 -5.28 -3.43
N VAL A 98 0.61 -5.37 -3.49
CA VAL A 98 -0.30 -4.22 -3.38
C VAL A 98 -1.29 -4.43 -2.24
N ILE A 99 -1.48 -3.39 -1.41
CA ILE A 99 -2.45 -3.45 -0.31
C ILE A 99 -3.88 -3.28 -0.88
N HIS A 100 -4.65 -4.37 -0.94
CA HIS A 100 -6.07 -4.37 -1.27
C HIS A 100 -6.95 -4.49 -0.03
N CYS A 101 -6.48 -5.12 1.06
CA CYS A 101 -7.20 -5.14 2.32
C CYS A 101 -6.92 -3.90 3.17
N SER A 102 -7.95 -3.33 3.81
CA SER A 102 -7.78 -2.20 4.75
C SER A 102 -6.89 -2.55 5.95
N ASN A 103 -6.78 -3.82 6.32
CA ASN A 103 -5.92 -4.29 7.40
C ASN A 103 -4.62 -4.91 6.92
N TRP A 104 -4.27 -4.80 5.62
CA TRP A 104 -3.01 -5.28 5.03
C TRP A 104 -2.83 -6.81 5.07
N SER A 105 -3.85 -7.52 5.53
CA SER A 105 -3.80 -8.97 5.76
C SER A 105 -3.62 -9.79 4.47
N ASP A 106 -3.86 -9.19 3.31
CA ASP A 106 -3.56 -9.78 2.00
C ASP A 106 -2.07 -9.86 1.70
N GLU A 107 -1.28 -8.97 2.30
CA GLU A 107 0.17 -8.89 2.15
C GLU A 107 0.89 -9.32 3.44
N GLU A 108 0.28 -10.20 4.23
CA GLU A 108 0.88 -10.79 5.43
C GLU A 108 0.92 -12.32 5.37
N ASN A 109 1.96 -12.91 5.99
CA ASN A 109 2.13 -14.37 6.08
C ASN A 109 2.10 -15.08 4.72
N CYS A 110 2.69 -14.46 3.71
CA CYS A 110 2.79 -15.00 2.37
C CYS A 110 3.74 -16.20 2.32
N ALA A 111 3.21 -17.35 1.90
CA ALA A 111 4.00 -18.55 1.67
C ALA A 111 4.88 -18.34 0.44
N CYS A 112 6.13 -17.94 0.65
CA CYS A 112 7.03 -17.53 -0.41
C CYS A 112 8.10 -18.58 -0.69
N ASN A 113 8.14 -19.09 -1.92
CA ASN A 113 9.27 -19.91 -2.36
C ASN A 113 10.46 -19.00 -2.72
N LEU A 114 11.39 -18.85 -1.78
CA LEU A 114 12.57 -17.99 -1.93
C LEU A 114 13.57 -18.47 -3.02
N GLU A 115 13.36 -19.64 -3.62
CA GLU A 115 14.13 -20.07 -4.79
C GLU A 115 13.70 -19.32 -6.06
N THR A 116 12.41 -19.05 -6.23
CA THR A 116 11.85 -18.41 -7.44
C THR A 116 11.32 -16.99 -7.19
N HIS A 117 11.01 -16.65 -5.93
CA HIS A 117 10.42 -15.39 -5.52
C HIS A 117 11.32 -14.66 -4.52
N PHE A 118 11.04 -13.38 -4.30
CA PHE A 118 11.58 -12.56 -3.22
C PHE A 118 10.42 -11.91 -2.44
N GLN A 119 10.73 -11.39 -1.26
CA GLN A 119 9.74 -10.72 -0.44
C GLN A 119 9.96 -9.21 -0.41
N CYS A 120 8.85 -8.46 -0.42
CA CYS A 120 8.86 -7.03 -0.20
C CYS A 120 9.11 -6.72 1.29
N GLY A 121 10.04 -5.80 1.56
CA GLY A 121 10.32 -5.25 2.88
C GLY A 121 10.46 -6.30 3.99
N ASN A 122 9.73 -6.12 5.09
CA ASN A 122 9.66 -7.04 6.23
C ASN A 122 8.80 -8.30 5.94
N SER A 123 9.09 -9.03 4.86
CA SER A 123 8.44 -10.31 4.55
C SER A 123 6.92 -10.23 4.34
N THR A 124 6.45 -9.14 3.73
CA THR A 124 5.02 -8.86 3.54
C THR A 124 4.48 -9.50 2.26
N SER A 125 5.00 -9.12 1.10
CA SER A 125 4.56 -9.67 -0.20
C SER A 125 5.49 -10.78 -0.73
N CYS A 126 5.08 -11.51 -1.77
CA CYS A 126 5.92 -12.50 -2.44
C CYS A 126 5.86 -12.33 -3.96
N LEU A 127 6.88 -11.71 -4.53
CA LEU A 127 6.96 -11.39 -5.96
C LEU A 127 7.99 -12.27 -6.65
N GLU A 128 7.81 -12.56 -7.94
CA GLU A 128 8.80 -13.30 -8.71
C GLU A 128 10.15 -12.56 -8.70
N LYS A 129 11.28 -13.29 -8.66
CA LYS A 129 12.62 -12.66 -8.72
C LYS A 129 12.84 -11.78 -9.95
N SER A 130 12.10 -12.02 -11.04
CA SER A 130 12.05 -11.20 -12.25
C SER A 130 11.57 -9.76 -11.97
N LYS A 131 10.78 -9.56 -10.91
CA LYS A 131 10.25 -8.26 -10.47
C LYS A 131 11.18 -7.46 -9.59
N LYS A 132 12.32 -8.03 -9.21
CA LYS A 132 13.32 -7.28 -8.47
C LYS A 132 14.14 -6.46 -9.46
N CYS A 133 14.17 -5.14 -9.28
CA CYS A 133 14.96 -4.23 -10.11
C CYS A 133 14.55 -4.25 -11.59
N ASP A 134 13.24 -4.33 -11.84
CA ASP A 134 12.66 -4.34 -13.19
C ASP A 134 12.29 -2.93 -13.69
N ARG A 135 12.63 -1.89 -12.90
CA ARG A 135 12.32 -0.47 -13.11
C ARG A 135 10.84 -0.12 -12.89
N LYS A 136 10.05 -1.02 -12.33
CA LYS A 136 8.66 -0.80 -11.95
C LYS A 136 8.52 -1.03 -10.45
N VAL A 137 7.84 -0.10 -9.78
CA VAL A 137 7.42 -0.32 -8.38
C VAL A 137 6.28 -1.33 -8.38
N ASP A 138 6.60 -2.55 -8.01
CA ASP A 138 5.67 -3.64 -7.74
C ASP A 138 5.49 -3.89 -6.23
N CYS A 139 6.49 -3.59 -5.39
CA CYS A 139 6.29 -3.59 -3.93
C CYS A 139 5.60 -2.33 -3.42
N TRP A 140 4.68 -2.47 -2.46
CA TRP A 140 4.01 -1.35 -1.78
C TRP A 140 4.98 -0.36 -1.13
N ASP A 141 6.14 -0.84 -0.67
CA ASP A 141 7.20 -0.06 -0.03
C ASP A 141 8.36 0.30 -0.97
N LYS A 142 8.27 -0.07 -2.26
CA LYS A 142 9.32 0.13 -3.28
C LYS A 142 10.61 -0.67 -3.01
N SER A 143 10.56 -1.67 -2.14
CA SER A 143 11.75 -2.44 -1.75
C SER A 143 12.32 -3.33 -2.87
N ASP A 144 11.53 -3.60 -3.89
CA ASP A 144 11.94 -4.27 -5.13
C ASP A 144 12.92 -3.44 -5.97
N GLU A 145 12.83 -2.12 -5.91
CA GLU A 145 13.61 -1.18 -6.73
C GLU A 145 14.74 -0.48 -5.95
N ILE A 146 15.07 -0.96 -4.74
CA ILE A 146 16.19 -0.44 -3.93
C ILE A 146 17.31 -1.46 -3.80
N ASN A 147 18.54 -0.95 -3.68
CA ASN A 147 19.75 -1.76 -3.44
C ASN A 147 19.94 -2.90 -4.47
N CYS A 148 19.71 -2.57 -5.74
CA CYS A 148 19.72 -3.52 -6.85
C CYS A 148 21.09 -4.14 -7.17
N GLY A 149 22.18 -3.56 -6.64
CA GLY A 149 23.54 -4.07 -6.80
C GLY A 149 23.94 -4.33 -8.26
N LYS A 150 25.07 -5.02 -8.46
CA LYS A 150 25.59 -5.37 -9.81
C LYS A 150 24.73 -6.39 -10.59
N THR A 151 23.58 -6.77 -10.06
CA THR A 151 22.69 -7.81 -10.60
C THR A 151 21.42 -7.20 -11.20
N SER A 152 21.49 -5.96 -11.68
CA SER A 152 20.40 -5.38 -12.45
C SER A 152 20.41 -6.00 -13.84
N ASN A 153 19.22 -6.30 -14.37
CA ASN A 153 18.98 -6.81 -15.73
C ASN A 153 19.32 -5.76 -16.80
N CYS A 154 20.55 -5.24 -16.78
CA CYS A 154 21.05 -4.35 -17.81
C CYS A 154 21.25 -5.14 -19.11
N LEU A 155 20.99 -4.50 -20.25
CA LEU A 155 21.16 -5.14 -21.55
C LEU A 155 22.62 -5.55 -21.75
N ALA A 156 22.86 -6.50 -22.66
CA ALA A 156 24.22 -6.89 -23.01
C ALA A 156 25.00 -5.66 -23.50
N GLY A 157 26.04 -5.27 -22.76
CA GLY A 157 26.83 -4.05 -23.04
C GLY A 157 26.54 -2.87 -22.11
N GLU A 158 25.60 -3.00 -21.18
CA GLU A 158 25.33 -2.02 -20.12
C GLU A 158 25.86 -2.49 -18.76
N ILE A 159 26.13 -1.54 -17.87
CA ILE A 159 26.54 -1.78 -16.48
C ILE A 159 25.56 -1.08 -15.52
N PRO A 160 25.20 -1.72 -14.39
CA PRO A 160 24.35 -1.10 -13.39
C PRO A 160 25.10 -0.14 -12.47
N CYS A 161 24.50 1.02 -12.26
CA CYS A 161 24.73 1.95 -11.17
C CYS A 161 24.28 1.34 -9.83
N PHE A 162 24.73 1.89 -8.71
CA PHE A 162 24.37 1.39 -7.38
C PHE A 162 22.86 1.55 -7.08
N ASN A 163 22.24 2.61 -7.62
CA ASN A 163 20.81 2.85 -7.59
C ASN A 163 19.99 1.99 -8.58
N GLY A 164 20.62 1.08 -9.34
CA GLY A 164 19.96 0.20 -10.31
C GLY A 164 19.71 0.81 -11.70
N GLN A 165 20.08 2.07 -11.95
CA GLN A 165 20.10 2.63 -13.31
C GLN A 165 21.13 1.86 -14.16
N CYS A 166 20.82 1.61 -15.44
CA CYS A 166 21.81 1.02 -16.36
C CYS A 166 22.37 2.11 -17.27
N ILE A 167 23.69 2.09 -17.46
CA ILE A 167 24.41 2.96 -18.39
C ILE A 167 25.24 2.07 -19.34
N PRO A 168 25.60 2.55 -20.54
CA PRO A 168 26.52 1.82 -21.41
C PRO A 168 27.83 1.53 -20.67
N ARG A 169 28.45 0.38 -20.93
CA ARG A 169 29.72 -0.01 -20.29
C ARG A 169 30.84 1.00 -20.55
N ASP A 170 30.81 1.67 -21.70
CA ASP A 170 31.79 2.68 -22.09
C ASP A 170 31.61 4.01 -21.34
N HIS A 171 30.52 4.16 -20.57
CA HIS A 171 30.25 5.33 -19.72
C HIS A 171 30.65 5.08 -18.26
N LEU A 172 31.41 4.02 -17.99
CA LEU A 172 32.01 3.78 -16.67
C LEU A 172 33.44 4.33 -16.68
N CYS A 173 33.77 5.23 -15.76
CA CYS A 173 35.05 5.92 -15.74
C CYS A 173 35.30 6.75 -17.03
N ASP A 174 34.28 7.45 -17.54
CA ASP A 174 34.34 8.26 -18.76
C ASP A 174 34.44 9.78 -18.49
N GLU A 175 34.72 10.15 -17.24
CA GLU A 175 34.79 11.55 -16.75
C GLU A 175 33.43 12.27 -16.69
N LYS A 176 32.32 11.56 -16.90
CA LYS A 176 30.97 12.11 -16.83
C LYS A 176 30.09 11.33 -15.88
N PHE A 177 29.27 12.05 -15.11
CA PHE A 177 28.26 11.42 -14.26
C PHE A 177 27.02 11.07 -15.09
N ASP A 178 26.97 9.84 -15.56
CA ASP A 178 25.86 9.21 -16.27
C ASP A 178 24.89 8.51 -15.31
N CYS A 179 25.38 7.99 -14.18
CA CYS A 179 24.54 7.54 -13.09
C CYS A 179 23.97 8.72 -12.29
N THR A 180 22.68 8.66 -11.96
CA THR A 180 22.00 9.69 -11.14
C THR A 180 22.60 9.78 -9.73
N ASP A 181 23.14 8.67 -9.21
CA ASP A 181 23.83 8.58 -7.93
C ASP A 181 25.36 8.77 -8.03
N LYS A 182 25.88 9.07 -9.23
CA LYS A 182 27.30 9.30 -9.52
C LYS A 182 28.22 8.12 -9.23
N THR A 183 27.66 6.91 -9.18
CA THR A 183 28.43 5.71 -8.79
C THR A 183 29.24 5.10 -9.92
N ASP A 184 29.10 5.62 -11.13
CA ASP A 184 29.91 5.33 -12.32
C ASP A 184 31.29 5.97 -12.32
N GLU A 185 31.47 7.08 -11.61
CA GLU A 185 32.75 7.82 -11.51
C GLU A 185 33.32 7.82 -10.08
N PRO A 186 33.60 6.66 -9.46
CA PRO A 186 34.25 6.61 -8.15
C PRO A 186 35.71 7.12 -8.22
N GLU A 187 36.25 7.55 -7.09
CA GLU A 187 37.63 8.02 -6.96
C GLU A 187 38.68 7.00 -7.48
N ALA A 188 38.34 5.70 -7.45
CA ALA A 188 39.15 4.62 -7.99
C ALA A 188 39.29 4.61 -9.53
N CYS A 189 38.48 5.38 -10.27
CA CYS A 189 38.62 5.56 -11.71
C CYS A 189 39.82 6.47 -12.07
N GLN A 190 40.34 7.25 -11.12
CA GLN A 190 41.48 8.14 -11.36
C GLN A 190 42.79 7.35 -11.25
N THR A 191 43.36 6.92 -12.37
CA THR A 191 44.78 6.55 -12.48
C THR A 191 45.37 7.05 -13.79
#